data_AF-A0A0C2X8X1-F1
#
_entry.id   AF-A0A0C2X8X1-F1
#
_cell.length_a   1.000
_cell.length_b   1.000
_cell.length_c   1.000
_cell.angle_alpha   90.00
_cell.angle_beta   90.00
_cell.angle_gamma   90.00
#
_symmetry.space_group_name_H-M   'P 1'
#
loop_
_entity.id
_entity.type
_entity.pdbx_description
1 polymer ?
#
loop_
_entity_poly.entity_id
_entity_poly.type
_entity_poly.pdbx_seq_one_letter_code
_entity_poly.pdbx_strand_id
1 'polypeptide(L)'
;MSSKPPPAERANELLEAVPTSNIVTKTGAVVLGTGLAATAISQELYVVNEETVVLAGFLILATFIARSIHQPYSEWAQGQIEKVRSILNQSRLQHTQAVKDRITSVEQMKDVVELTKGLFSMSKETAQLEAEIFQKRQQVAMASELKAVLDSWVRYEQQAKEAEQAQLAKSVIDKVLKSLSDEKAQRDILLSAVSEVEQLIKSKAI
;
A
#
# COMPACT_ATOMS: atom_id res chain seq x y z
N MET A 1 58.73 -32.02 6.66
CA MET A 1 59.85 -31.89 7.61
C MET A 1 59.25 -31.68 8.99
N SER A 2 59.42 -32.67 9.87
CA SER A 2 58.84 -32.70 11.21
C SER A 2 59.69 -31.83 12.13
N SER A 3 59.28 -30.58 12.38
CA SER A 3 59.80 -29.86 13.54
C SER A 3 59.06 -30.40 14.76
N LYS A 4 59.66 -31.35 15.48
CA LYS A 4 59.21 -31.66 16.84
C LYS A 4 59.26 -30.32 17.61
N PRO A 5 58.15 -29.85 18.21
CA PRO A 5 58.20 -28.65 19.05
C PRO A 5 59.28 -28.80 20.11
N PRO A 6 59.91 -27.70 20.54
CA PRO A 6 60.88 -27.71 21.61
C PRO A 6 60.31 -28.43 22.84
N PRO A 7 61.14 -29.17 23.59
CA PRO A 7 60.68 -30.05 24.67
C PRO A 7 59.89 -29.31 25.76
N ALA A 8 60.15 -28.02 25.96
CA ALA A 8 59.39 -27.17 26.87
C ALA A 8 57.93 -26.96 26.41
N GLU A 9 57.70 -26.75 25.11
CA GLU A 9 56.34 -26.57 24.56
C GLU A 9 55.56 -27.88 24.62
N ARG A 10 56.20 -29.01 24.30
CA ARG A 10 55.60 -30.36 24.45
C ARG A 10 55.21 -30.68 25.89
N ALA A 11 56.05 -30.29 26.86
CA ALA A 11 55.75 -30.50 28.28
C ALA A 11 54.54 -29.66 28.73
N ASN A 12 54.42 -28.44 28.22
CA ASN A 12 53.27 -27.57 28.48
C ASN A 12 51.99 -28.15 27.87
N GLU A 13 52.03 -28.66 26.63
CA GLU A 13 50.90 -29.35 25.99
C GLU A 13 50.41 -30.56 26.82
N LEU A 14 51.33 -31.33 27.41
CA LEU A 14 51.00 -32.48 28.26
C LEU A 14 50.38 -32.05 29.60
N LEU A 15 50.85 -30.96 30.20
CA LEU A 15 50.25 -30.39 31.41
C LEU A 15 48.85 -29.81 31.12
N GLU A 16 48.66 -29.23 29.94
CA GLU A 16 47.37 -28.69 29.50
C GLU A 16 46.34 -29.80 29.24
N ALA A 17 46.77 -30.96 28.72
CA ALA A 17 45.91 -32.12 28.46
C ALA A 17 45.32 -32.78 29.73
N VAL A 18 45.87 -32.53 30.92
CA VAL A 18 45.30 -33.01 32.19
C VAL A 18 43.98 -32.26 32.48
N PRO A 19 42.86 -32.96 32.73
CA PRO A 19 41.51 -32.38 32.83
C PRO A 19 41.26 -31.64 34.15
N THR A 20 42.13 -30.70 34.50
CA THR A 20 42.02 -29.86 35.69
C THR A 20 42.39 -28.41 35.36
N SER A 21 41.72 -27.44 35.99
CA SER A 21 41.82 -26.02 35.67
C SER A 21 42.94 -25.25 36.39
N ASN A 22 43.58 -25.81 37.44
CA ASN A 22 44.60 -25.13 38.23
C ASN A 22 46.00 -25.73 38.01
N ILE A 23 47.02 -24.88 37.80
CA ILE A 23 48.43 -25.26 37.54
C ILE A 23 49.01 -26.08 38.69
N VAL A 24 48.72 -25.72 39.94
CA VAL A 24 49.17 -26.46 41.12
C VAL A 24 48.62 -27.89 41.10
N THR A 25 47.35 -28.03 40.71
CA THR A 25 46.70 -29.34 40.62
C THR A 25 47.14 -30.13 39.39
N LYS A 26 47.51 -29.47 38.28
CA LYS A 26 48.08 -30.13 37.10
C LYS A 26 49.44 -30.75 37.44
N THR A 27 50.35 -29.96 38.01
CA THR A 27 51.67 -30.46 38.44
C THR A 27 51.52 -31.50 39.54
N GLY A 28 50.62 -31.26 40.50
CA GLY A 28 50.29 -32.22 41.55
C GLY A 28 49.78 -33.55 41.01
N ALA A 29 48.86 -33.55 40.04
CA ALA A 29 48.32 -34.77 39.44
C ALA A 29 49.39 -35.56 38.67
N VAL A 30 50.27 -34.88 37.94
CA VAL A 30 51.37 -35.56 37.22
C VAL A 30 52.37 -36.15 38.22
N VAL A 31 52.80 -35.40 39.23
CA VAL A 31 53.74 -35.87 40.26
C VAL A 31 53.14 -37.00 41.10
N LEU A 32 51.86 -36.90 41.44
CA LEU A 32 51.16 -37.97 42.14
C LEU A 32 50.98 -39.20 41.25
N GLY A 33 50.63 -39.04 39.97
CA GLY A 33 50.50 -40.14 39.03
C GLY A 33 51.81 -40.88 38.80
N THR A 34 52.93 -40.16 38.62
CA THR A 34 54.26 -40.76 38.48
C THR A 34 54.77 -41.35 39.78
N GLY A 35 54.49 -40.71 40.93
CA GLY A 35 54.82 -41.22 42.25
C GLY A 35 54.09 -42.54 42.55
N LEU A 36 52.78 -42.59 42.32
CA LEU A 36 51.97 -43.80 42.48
C LEU A 36 52.44 -44.92 41.55
N ALA A 37 52.73 -44.60 40.28
CA ALA A 37 53.29 -45.57 39.34
C ALA A 37 54.65 -46.10 39.81
N ALA A 38 55.55 -45.23 40.27
CA ALA A 38 56.86 -45.63 40.79
C ALA A 38 56.72 -46.51 42.06
N THR A 39 55.79 -46.19 42.96
CA THR A 39 55.51 -47.03 44.14
C THR A 39 54.89 -48.36 43.78
N ALA A 40 53.99 -48.40 42.79
CA ALA A 40 53.35 -49.64 42.33
C ALA A 40 54.37 -50.57 41.66
N ILE A 41 55.34 -50.02 40.92
CA ILE A 41 56.47 -50.78 40.37
C ILE A 41 57.39 -51.27 41.49
N SER A 42 57.75 -50.38 42.42
CA SER A 42 58.65 -50.69 43.55
C SER A 42 58.09 -51.77 44.48
N GLN A 43 56.77 -51.80 44.66
CA GLN A 43 56.06 -52.80 45.45
C GLN A 43 55.64 -54.04 44.65
N GLU A 44 55.98 -54.14 43.36
CA GLU A 44 55.54 -55.20 42.45
C GLU A 44 54.01 -55.46 42.51
N LEU A 45 53.23 -54.38 42.70
CA LEU A 45 51.79 -54.46 42.92
C LEU A 45 51.06 -55.14 41.75
N TYR A 46 51.66 -55.10 40.55
CA TYR A 46 51.20 -55.80 39.37
C TYR A 46 52.24 -56.82 38.91
N VAL A 47 51.88 -58.10 38.96
CA VAL A 47 52.74 -59.21 38.50
C VAL A 47 52.40 -59.53 37.05
N VAL A 48 53.42 -59.52 36.19
CA VAL A 48 53.25 -59.84 34.77
C VAL A 48 53.01 -61.35 34.62
N ASN A 49 51.76 -61.72 34.35
CA ASN A 49 51.34 -63.08 34.01
C ASN A 49 50.93 -63.21 32.52
N GLU A 50 50.57 -64.42 32.09
CA GLU A 50 50.05 -64.72 30.74
C GLU A 50 48.83 -63.85 30.37
N GLU A 51 48.01 -63.48 31.35
CA GLU A 51 46.87 -62.57 31.16
C GLU A 51 47.26 -61.16 30.72
N THR A 52 48.51 -60.74 30.92
CA THR A 52 49.00 -59.42 30.45
C THR A 52 49.06 -59.34 28.93
N VAL A 53 49.36 -60.46 28.25
CA VAL A 53 49.38 -60.57 26.79
C VAL A 53 47.95 -60.47 26.25
N VAL A 54 46.99 -61.10 26.94
CA VAL A 54 45.56 -61.00 26.63
C VAL A 54 45.06 -59.57 26.82
N LEU A 55 45.43 -58.92 27.92
CA LEU A 55 45.08 -57.53 28.20
C LEU A 55 45.66 -56.57 27.15
N ALA A 56 46.93 -56.74 26.78
CA ALA A 56 47.55 -55.94 25.72
C ALA A 56 46.86 -56.12 24.36
N GLY A 57 46.54 -57.37 23.99
CA GLY A 57 45.79 -57.68 22.78
C GLY A 57 44.38 -57.07 22.78
N PHE A 58 43.68 -57.14 23.92
CA PHE A 58 42.38 -56.52 24.11
C PHE A 58 42.43 -54.99 23.98
N LEU A 59 43.43 -54.33 24.57
CA LEU A 59 43.58 -52.88 24.47
C LEU A 59 43.84 -52.42 23.02
N ILE A 60 44.65 -53.17 22.26
CA ILE A 60 44.89 -52.88 20.83
C ILE A 60 43.60 -53.06 20.03
N LEU A 61 42.86 -54.16 20.26
CA LEU A 61 41.59 -54.40 19.60
C LEU A 61 40.55 -53.33 19.96
N ALA A 62 40.43 -52.99 21.24
CA ALA A 62 39.48 -52.00 21.74
C ALA A 62 39.78 -50.61 21.19
N THR A 63 41.05 -50.20 21.12
CA THR A 63 41.44 -48.92 20.52
C THR A 63 41.19 -48.88 19.01
N PHE A 64 41.43 -49.98 18.31
CA PHE A 64 41.10 -50.10 16.88
C PHE A 64 39.58 -49.97 16.64
N ILE A 65 38.77 -50.74 17.38
CA ILE A 65 37.31 -50.69 17.30
C ILE A 65 36.78 -49.30 17.66
N ALA A 66 37.28 -48.70 18.74
CA ALA A 66 36.88 -47.36 19.15
C ALA A 66 37.15 -46.34 18.05
N ARG A 67 38.33 -46.40 17.41
CA ARG A 67 38.69 -45.50 16.32
C ARG A 67 37.83 -45.72 15.07
N SER A 68 37.51 -46.97 14.73
CA SER A 68 36.71 -47.32 13.55
C SER A 68 35.22 -46.98 13.71
N ILE A 69 34.65 -47.13 14.91
CA ILE A 69 33.20 -46.90 15.14
C ILE A 69 32.89 -45.44 15.50
N HIS A 70 33.87 -44.68 16.02
CA HIS A 70 33.65 -43.31 16.48
C HIS A 70 33.00 -42.41 15.41
N GLN A 71 33.57 -42.40 14.21
CA GLN A 71 33.08 -41.53 13.13
C GLN A 71 31.66 -41.91 12.66
N PRO A 72 31.36 -43.16 12.26
CA PRO A 72 30.01 -43.51 11.79
C PRO A 72 28.97 -43.36 12.90
N TYR A 73 29.32 -43.62 14.16
CA TYR A 73 28.40 -43.39 15.29
C TYR A 73 28.12 -41.90 15.50
N SER A 74 29.14 -41.04 15.41
CA SER A 74 28.97 -39.59 15.53
C SER A 74 28.09 -39.03 14.41
N GLU A 75 28.32 -39.44 13.16
CA GLU A 75 27.50 -39.04 12.02
C GLU A 75 26.05 -39.52 12.15
N TRP A 76 25.83 -40.76 12.59
CA TRP A 76 24.49 -41.29 12.84
C TRP A 76 23.77 -40.51 13.96
N ALA A 77 24.47 -40.26 15.07
CA ALA A 77 23.91 -39.52 16.21
C ALA A 77 23.53 -38.09 15.81
N GLN A 78 24.40 -37.40 15.06
CA GLN A 78 24.12 -36.06 14.53
C GLN A 78 22.94 -36.06 13.56
N GLY A 79 22.85 -37.04 12.66
CA GLY A 79 21.72 -37.18 11.73
C GLY A 79 20.38 -37.38 12.44
N GLN A 80 20.36 -38.16 13.52
CA GLN A 80 19.16 -38.36 14.31
C GLN A 80 18.76 -37.10 15.08
N ILE A 81 19.73 -36.38 15.65
CA ILE A 81 19.49 -35.09 16.32
C ILE A 81 18.92 -34.07 15.34
N GLU A 82 19.51 -33.96 14.15
CA GLU A 82 19.06 -33.01 13.13
C GLU A 82 17.67 -33.34 12.61
N LYS A 83 17.35 -34.63 12.41
CA LYS A 83 16.00 -35.07 12.04
C LYS A 83 14.97 -34.66 13.08
N VAL A 84 15.22 -34.91 14.36
CA VAL A 84 14.31 -34.52 15.45
C VAL A 84 14.16 -33.01 15.53
N ARG A 85 15.27 -32.27 15.41
CA ARG A 85 15.28 -30.80 15.41
C ARG A 85 14.49 -30.22 14.25
N SER A 86 14.67 -30.77 13.05
CA SER A 86 13.97 -30.37 11.83
C SER A 86 12.46 -30.59 11.95
N ILE A 87 12.03 -31.77 12.40
CA ILE A 87 10.60 -32.08 12.62
C ILE A 87 9.99 -31.11 13.62
N LEU A 88 10.67 -30.84 14.73
CA LEU A 88 10.16 -29.93 15.76
C LEU A 88 10.04 -28.49 15.26
N ASN A 89 11.04 -28.00 14.52
CA ASN A 89 11.01 -26.67 13.93
C ASN A 89 9.94 -26.55 12.85
N GLN A 90 9.82 -27.55 11.97
CA GLN A 90 8.81 -27.61 10.94
C GLN A 90 7.40 -27.64 11.52
N SER A 91 7.16 -28.45 12.56
CA SER A 91 5.88 -28.50 13.27
C SER A 91 5.52 -27.14 13.87
N ARG A 92 6.47 -26.46 14.54
CA ARG A 92 6.25 -25.11 15.08
C ARG A 92 5.89 -24.10 13.98
N LEU A 93 6.59 -24.13 12.85
CA LEU A 93 6.32 -23.27 11.71
C LEU A 93 4.94 -23.55 11.12
N GLN A 94 4.60 -24.83 10.90
CA GLN A 94 3.29 -25.23 10.38
C GLN A 94 2.14 -24.84 11.31
N HIS A 95 2.28 -25.04 12.62
CA HIS A 95 1.28 -24.60 13.59
C HIS A 95 1.13 -23.07 13.59
N THR A 96 2.24 -22.34 13.57
CA THR A 96 2.19 -20.87 13.51
C THR A 96 1.53 -20.38 12.23
N GLN A 97 1.83 -21.02 11.10
CA GLN A 97 1.22 -20.69 9.81
C GLN A 97 -0.28 -21.00 9.80
N ALA A 98 -0.70 -22.18 10.25
CA ALA A 98 -2.11 -22.54 10.34
C ALA A 98 -2.91 -21.59 11.23
N VAL A 99 -2.31 -21.12 12.34
CA VAL A 99 -2.94 -20.10 13.20
C VAL A 99 -3.03 -18.76 12.47
N LYS A 100 -1.98 -18.32 11.76
CA LYS A 100 -2.03 -17.09 10.95
C LYS A 100 -3.11 -17.17 9.86
N ASP A 101 -3.16 -18.27 9.11
CA ASP A 101 -4.15 -18.47 8.05
C ASP A 101 -5.57 -18.44 8.63
N ARG A 102 -5.77 -19.02 9.81
CA ARG A 102 -7.06 -18.96 10.52
C ARG A 102 -7.40 -17.55 10.98
N ILE A 103 -6.43 -16.78 11.48
CA ILE A 103 -6.64 -15.37 11.85
C ILE A 103 -7.05 -14.56 10.62
N THR A 104 -6.35 -14.69 9.50
CA THR A 104 -6.68 -13.97 8.26
C THR A 104 -8.08 -14.34 7.74
N SER A 105 -8.46 -15.62 7.81
CA SER A 105 -9.81 -16.05 7.41
C SER A 105 -10.90 -15.47 8.32
N VAL A 106 -10.66 -15.39 9.63
CA VAL A 106 -11.61 -14.79 10.59
C VAL A 106 -11.67 -13.26 10.45
N GLU A 107 -10.53 -12.61 10.16
CA GLU A 107 -10.44 -11.18 9.92
C GLU A 107 -11.32 -10.75 8.74
N GLN A 108 -11.31 -11.50 7.65
CA GLN A 108 -12.20 -11.27 6.50
C GLN A 108 -13.69 -11.37 6.86
N MET A 109 -14.04 -12.18 7.85
CA MET A 109 -15.44 -12.33 8.30
C MET A 109 -15.89 -11.20 9.22
N LYS A 110 -14.96 -10.48 9.87
CA LYS A 110 -15.28 -9.37 10.78
C LYS A 110 -16.01 -8.24 10.07
N ASP A 111 -15.61 -7.92 8.84
CA ASP A 111 -16.09 -6.74 8.12
C ASP A 111 -17.39 -6.99 7.35
N VAL A 112 -17.85 -8.24 7.24
CA VAL A 112 -19.05 -8.60 6.46
C VAL A 112 -20.32 -7.96 7.04
N VAL A 113 -20.40 -7.83 8.37
CA VAL A 113 -21.57 -7.21 9.03
C VAL A 113 -21.63 -5.71 8.74
N GLU A 114 -20.51 -5.01 8.79
CA GLU A 114 -20.43 -3.59 8.47
C GLU A 114 -20.68 -3.34 6.98
N LEU A 115 -20.09 -4.16 6.11
CA LEU A 115 -20.32 -4.08 4.66
C LEU A 115 -21.79 -4.30 4.30
N THR A 116 -22.47 -5.27 4.94
CA THR A 116 -23.89 -5.54 4.68
C THR A 116 -24.76 -4.36 5.15
N LYS A 117 -24.47 -3.77 6.31
CA LYS A 117 -25.15 -2.56 6.78
C LYS A 117 -24.91 -1.38 5.82
N GLY A 118 -23.68 -1.22 5.36
CA GLY A 118 -23.29 -0.20 4.38
C GLY A 118 -23.99 -0.36 3.03
N LEU A 119 -24.13 -1.60 2.53
CA LEU A 119 -24.88 -1.88 1.31
C LEU A 119 -26.37 -1.55 1.46
N PHE A 120 -26.96 -1.85 2.63
CA PHE A 120 -28.36 -1.51 2.89
C PHE A 120 -28.59 0.00 3.05
N SER A 121 -27.68 0.70 3.74
CA SER A 121 -27.74 2.17 3.85
C SER A 121 -27.56 2.83 2.48
N MET A 122 -26.58 2.38 1.69
CA MET A 122 -26.33 2.88 0.33
C MET A 122 -27.56 2.66 -0.57
N SER A 123 -28.21 1.49 -0.49
CA SER A 123 -29.45 1.23 -1.23
C SER A 123 -30.57 2.18 -0.83
N LYS A 124 -30.74 2.44 0.48
CA LYS A 124 -31.75 3.37 1.00
C LYS A 124 -31.49 4.81 0.58
N GLU A 125 -30.25 5.26 0.68
CA GLU A 125 -29.82 6.61 0.25
C GLU A 125 -29.99 6.79 -1.26
N THR A 126 -29.67 5.76 -2.05
CA THR A 126 -29.86 5.79 -3.51
C THR A 126 -31.34 5.95 -3.86
N ALA A 127 -32.24 5.21 -3.23
CA ALA A 127 -33.68 5.33 -3.47
C ALA A 127 -34.23 6.71 -3.08
N GLN A 128 -33.72 7.30 -1.99
CA GLN A 128 -34.09 8.67 -1.59
C GLN A 128 -33.60 9.71 -2.61
N LEU A 129 -32.35 9.61 -3.03
CA LEU A 129 -31.76 10.51 -4.02
C LEU A 129 -32.45 10.39 -5.38
N GLU A 130 -32.81 9.18 -5.83
CA GLU A 130 -33.58 8.99 -7.06
C GLU A 130 -34.95 9.67 -7.00
N ALA A 131 -35.65 9.55 -5.87
CA ALA A 131 -36.93 10.21 -5.67
C ALA A 131 -36.80 11.75 -5.69
N GLU A 132 -35.78 12.30 -5.03
CA GLU A 132 -35.49 13.74 -5.05
C GLU A 132 -35.12 14.23 -6.46
N ILE A 133 -34.26 13.49 -7.17
CA ILE A 133 -33.89 13.79 -8.56
C ILE A 133 -35.12 13.79 -9.45
N PHE A 134 -36.03 12.83 -9.29
CA PHE A 134 -37.27 12.76 -10.06
C PHE A 134 -38.16 13.98 -9.82
N GLN A 135 -38.38 14.36 -8.55
CA GLN A 135 -39.16 15.55 -8.21
C GLN A 135 -38.54 16.84 -8.78
N LYS A 136 -37.22 17.00 -8.62
CA LYS A 136 -36.51 18.17 -9.15
C LYS A 136 -36.55 18.23 -10.67
N ARG A 137 -36.39 17.10 -11.36
CA ARG A 137 -36.55 17.02 -12.81
C ARG A 137 -37.94 17.44 -13.26
N GLN A 138 -38.99 17.00 -12.56
CA GLN A 138 -40.36 17.39 -12.90
C GLN A 138 -40.61 18.88 -12.67
N GLN A 139 -40.07 19.46 -11.59
CA GLN A 139 -40.12 20.91 -11.35
C GLN A 139 -39.41 21.70 -12.44
N VAL A 140 -38.21 21.28 -12.85
CA VAL A 140 -37.44 21.94 -13.92
C VAL A 140 -38.14 21.81 -15.28
N ALA A 141 -38.70 20.64 -15.60
CA ALA A 141 -39.45 20.43 -16.84
C ALA A 141 -40.68 21.36 -16.92
N MET A 142 -41.49 21.43 -15.85
CA MET A 142 -42.62 22.37 -15.81
C MET A 142 -42.16 23.83 -15.90
N ALA A 143 -41.09 24.21 -15.19
CA ALA A 143 -40.54 25.56 -15.27
C ALA A 143 -40.06 25.90 -16.70
N SER A 144 -39.45 24.94 -17.41
CA SER A 144 -39.02 25.14 -18.80
C SER A 144 -40.18 25.27 -19.77
N GLU A 145 -41.26 24.51 -19.58
CA GLU A 145 -42.46 24.60 -20.41
C GLU A 145 -43.17 25.95 -20.19
N LEU A 146 -43.33 26.36 -18.93
CA LEU A 146 -43.92 27.66 -18.59
C LEU A 146 -43.07 28.82 -19.15
N LYS A 147 -41.74 28.73 -19.06
CA LYS A 147 -40.84 29.70 -19.67
C LYS A 147 -41.01 29.74 -21.19
N ALA A 148 -41.05 28.59 -21.85
CA ALA A 148 -41.21 28.53 -23.31
C ALA A 148 -42.54 29.16 -23.75
N VAL A 149 -43.62 28.91 -23.01
CA VAL A 149 -44.91 29.57 -23.25
C VAL A 149 -44.78 31.09 -23.04
N LEU A 150 -44.21 31.54 -21.93
CA LEU A 150 -44.02 32.98 -21.66
C LEU A 150 -43.16 33.67 -22.74
N ASP A 151 -42.05 33.05 -23.14
CA ASP A 151 -41.18 33.56 -24.21
C ASP A 151 -41.94 33.65 -25.55
N SER A 152 -42.86 32.71 -25.82
CA SER A 152 -43.73 32.77 -27.01
C SER A 152 -44.74 33.93 -26.95
N TRP A 153 -45.30 34.22 -25.77
CA TRP A 153 -46.20 35.37 -25.57
C TRP A 153 -45.45 36.70 -25.71
N VAL A 154 -44.26 36.82 -25.14
CA VAL A 154 -43.42 38.02 -25.28
C VAL A 154 -43.05 38.25 -26.74
N ARG A 155 -42.70 37.19 -27.48
CA ARG A 155 -42.43 37.29 -28.92
C ARG A 155 -43.67 37.71 -29.70
N TYR A 156 -44.84 37.17 -29.38
CA TYR A 156 -46.10 37.60 -30.01
C TYR A 156 -46.41 39.07 -29.73
N GLU A 157 -46.23 39.52 -28.49
CA GLU A 157 -46.44 40.92 -28.10
C GLU A 157 -45.47 41.87 -28.81
N GLN A 158 -44.20 41.49 -28.93
CA GLN A 158 -43.20 42.26 -29.68
C GLN A 158 -43.58 42.34 -31.17
N GLN A 159 -43.99 41.23 -31.79
CA GLN A 159 -44.45 41.22 -33.18
C GLN A 159 -45.71 42.08 -33.39
N ALA A 160 -46.67 42.02 -32.46
CA ALA A 160 -47.87 42.85 -32.51
C ALA A 160 -47.53 44.34 -32.40
N LYS A 161 -46.65 44.71 -31.46
CA LYS A 161 -46.15 46.08 -31.30
C LYS A 161 -45.41 46.58 -32.52
N GLU A 162 -44.52 45.77 -33.11
CA GLU A 162 -43.81 46.11 -34.34
C GLU A 162 -44.77 46.28 -35.52
N ALA A 163 -45.78 45.41 -35.65
CA ALA A 163 -46.80 45.50 -36.69
C ALA A 163 -47.68 46.76 -36.54
N GLU A 164 -48.11 47.09 -35.31
CA GLU A 164 -48.84 48.31 -35.01
C GLU A 164 -48.00 49.55 -35.32
N GLN A 165 -46.73 49.57 -34.90
CA GLN A 165 -45.81 50.67 -35.22
C GLN A 165 -45.59 50.83 -36.72
N ALA A 166 -45.44 49.72 -37.46
CA ALA A 166 -45.31 49.75 -38.92
C ALA A 166 -46.59 50.27 -39.59
N GLN A 167 -47.77 49.86 -39.12
CA GLN A 167 -49.05 50.33 -39.65
C GLN A 167 -49.30 51.81 -39.33
N LEU A 168 -49.00 52.24 -38.11
CA LEU A 168 -49.07 53.64 -37.70
C LEU A 168 -48.11 54.48 -38.53
N ALA A 169 -46.85 54.08 -38.67
CA ALA A 169 -45.85 54.75 -39.49
C ALA A 169 -46.31 54.87 -40.95
N LYS A 170 -46.82 53.79 -41.54
CA LYS A 170 -47.38 53.82 -42.90
C LYS A 170 -48.57 54.79 -43.01
N SER A 171 -49.49 54.78 -42.05
CA SER A 171 -50.64 55.69 -42.05
C SER A 171 -50.24 57.17 -41.90
N VAL A 172 -49.21 57.46 -41.09
CA VAL A 172 -48.67 58.80 -40.91
C VAL A 172 -47.95 59.25 -42.18
N ILE A 173 -47.10 58.39 -42.76
CA ILE A 173 -46.42 58.66 -44.04
C ILE A 173 -47.45 58.92 -45.15
N ASP A 174 -48.47 58.08 -45.30
CA ASP A 174 -49.52 58.24 -46.30
C ASP A 174 -50.33 59.53 -46.09
N LYS A 175 -50.65 59.89 -44.83
CA LYS A 175 -51.31 61.17 -44.51
C LYS A 175 -50.41 62.37 -44.83
N VAL A 176 -49.11 62.29 -44.52
CA VAL A 176 -48.14 63.36 -44.81
C VAL A 176 -47.98 63.51 -46.33
N LEU A 177 -47.80 62.42 -47.08
CA LEU A 177 -47.71 62.46 -48.54
C LEU A 177 -48.98 63.02 -49.19
N LYS A 178 -50.18 62.62 -48.71
CA LYS A 178 -51.45 63.20 -49.18
C LYS A 178 -51.55 64.69 -48.85
N SER A 179 -51.17 65.11 -47.65
CA SER A 179 -51.14 66.53 -47.29
C SER A 179 -50.14 67.33 -48.13
N LEU A 180 -49.00 66.74 -48.53
CA LEU A 180 -48.03 67.37 -49.44
C LEU A 180 -48.52 67.44 -50.90
N SER A 181 -49.47 66.60 -51.30
CA SER A 181 -50.10 66.65 -52.62
C SER A 181 -51.29 67.61 -52.70
N ASP A 182 -51.79 68.09 -51.56
CA ASP A 182 -52.88 69.07 -51.52
C ASP A 182 -52.37 70.47 -51.90
N GLU A 183 -53.04 71.10 -52.88
CA GLU A 183 -52.63 72.37 -53.48
C GLU A 183 -52.55 73.52 -52.46
N LYS A 184 -53.33 73.44 -51.37
CA LYS A 184 -53.34 74.42 -50.28
C LYS A 184 -52.09 74.33 -49.39
N ALA A 185 -51.63 73.12 -49.08
CA ALA A 185 -50.43 72.91 -48.28
C ALA A 185 -49.15 73.19 -49.09
N GLN A 186 -49.13 72.89 -50.40
CA GLN A 186 -48.03 73.33 -51.26
C GLN A 186 -47.91 74.85 -51.32
N ARG A 187 -49.03 75.57 -51.40
CA ARG A 187 -49.04 77.04 -51.35
C ARG A 187 -48.57 77.57 -49.99
N ASP A 188 -49.02 77.00 -48.88
CA ASP A 188 -48.59 77.43 -47.54
C ASP A 188 -47.11 77.11 -47.27
N ILE A 189 -46.60 75.95 -47.72
CA ILE A 189 -45.17 75.60 -47.61
C ILE A 189 -44.33 76.51 -48.51
N LEU A 190 -44.75 76.79 -49.74
CA LEU A 190 -44.06 77.72 -50.62
C LEU A 190 -44.05 79.15 -50.04
N LEU A 191 -45.17 79.61 -49.48
CA LEU A 191 -45.23 80.91 -48.81
C LEU A 191 -44.35 80.96 -47.56
N SER A 192 -44.32 79.90 -46.75
CA SER A 192 -43.46 79.82 -45.57
C SER A 192 -41.98 79.77 -45.96
N ALA A 193 -41.62 78.98 -46.97
CA ALA A 193 -40.26 78.90 -47.51
C ALA A 193 -39.82 80.22 -48.15
N VAL A 194 -40.70 80.92 -48.88
CA VAL A 194 -40.42 82.28 -49.39
C VAL A 194 -40.22 83.25 -48.24
N SER A 195 -41.01 83.18 -47.16
CA SER A 195 -40.83 84.04 -45.99
C SER A 195 -39.51 83.77 -45.25
N GLU A 196 -39.09 82.50 -45.13
CA GLU A 196 -37.82 82.12 -44.52
C GLU A 196 -36.62 82.50 -45.39
N VAL A 197 -36.74 82.38 -46.72
CA VAL A 197 -35.72 82.86 -47.67
C VAL A 197 -35.65 84.37 -47.67
N GLU A 198 -36.76 85.10 -47.59
CA GLU A 198 -36.78 86.56 -47.45
C GLU A 198 -36.14 87.01 -46.12
N GLN A 199 -36.34 86.27 -45.03
CA GLN A 199 -35.63 86.51 -43.77
C GLN A 199 -34.13 86.19 -43.87
N LEU A 200 -33.75 85.09 -44.54
CA LEU A 200 -32.36 84.73 -44.75
C LEU A 200 -31.62 85.71 -45.67
N ILE A 201 -32.27 86.22 -46.72
CA ILE A 201 -31.72 87.27 -47.59
C ILE A 201 -31.59 88.59 -46.83
N LYS A 202 -32.56 88.96 -45.97
CA LYS A 202 -32.42 90.09 -45.05
C LYS A 202 -31.28 89.91 -44.04
N SER A 203 -30.94 88.66 -43.69
CA SER A 203 -29.82 88.36 -42.79
C SER A 203 -28.46 88.18 -43.47
N LYS A 204 -28.41 88.02 -44.81
CA LYS A 204 -27.18 87.67 -45.56
C LYS A 204 -26.86 88.57 -46.76
N ALA A 205 -27.66 89.60 -47.02
CA ALA A 205 -27.23 90.75 -47.80
C ALA A 205 -26.38 91.68 -46.92
N ILE A 206 -25.29 92.17 -47.51
CA ILE A 206 -24.26 93.08 -46.98
C ILE A 206 -24.81 94.19 -46.09
#